data_AF-A0AAV4Q0B2-F1
#
_entry.id   AF-A0AAV4Q0B2-F1
#
_cell.length_a   1.000
_cell.length_b   1.000
_cell.length_c   1.000
_cell.angle_alpha   90.00
_cell.angle_beta   90.00
_cell.angle_gamma   90.00
#
_symmetry.space_group_name_H-M   'P 1'
#
loop_
_entity.id
_entity.type
_entity.pdbx_description
1 polymer ?
#
loop_
_entity_poly.entity_id
_entity_poly.type
_entity_poly.pdbx_seq_one_letter_code
_entity_poly.pdbx_strand_id
1 'polypeptide(L)'
;MLPFLQFLNSTERLTTDEGLCTPSQNGTAPVSPPARCPAPCRCSRTNDNIIFADCSSSGLTNLPPFFTEEQNSTVLEIFLPRANNGMPYVIQAEIEGLNLSNNKIQSLEEARLPKRTRFLFLDHNLIRKLPVSLLESLEFLTRVTLSNNPWTCDCTALYFKKWVVSKSILVLDMNEAGCGPDMPNNPGLAERAILLLPDRELCPGNTGLYISLGFGVVIFFLVVAGGIIAWTRYKMNVKVWFYSHGLTWVKEKDIDRDKEFDAFISFSHKDQDLVIQELIEVIEQKDLDIRLCLHYKHFLPGEFVQSNIMRAVECSKRTVLVLSRNFLESEWCLLEFSAAHTQTLKDHVPRIIVIKLPDLPKDEELPKEIQLYLKNTTYLTWGEKHFWNKLLYILPRSESVPKPKFRDDARLQIPMTDLSA
;
A
#
# COMPACT_ATOMS: atom_id res chain seq x y z
N MET A 1 29.62 -58.92 -4.10
CA MET A 1 28.31 -58.25 -3.95
C MET A 1 27.30 -59.08 -3.15
N LEU A 2 27.30 -60.42 -3.24
CA LEU A 2 26.42 -61.30 -2.45
C LEU A 2 26.62 -61.33 -0.91
N PRO A 3 27.83 -61.22 -0.34
CA PRO A 3 28.02 -61.41 1.12
C PRO A 3 27.41 -60.29 1.96
N PHE A 4 27.55 -59.05 1.48
CA PHE A 4 26.99 -57.85 2.12
C PHE A 4 25.45 -57.80 2.04
N LEU A 5 24.86 -58.41 1.01
CA LEU A 5 23.41 -58.55 0.88
C LEU A 5 22.84 -59.67 1.77
N GLN A 6 23.59 -60.75 2.00
CA GLN A 6 23.20 -61.79 2.96
C GLN A 6 23.13 -61.25 4.40
N PHE A 7 24.00 -60.31 4.75
CA PHE A 7 23.94 -59.58 6.02
C PHE A 7 22.69 -58.71 6.15
N LEU A 8 22.28 -58.00 5.10
CA LEU A 8 21.07 -57.16 5.13
C LEU A 8 19.75 -57.96 5.15
N ASN A 9 19.77 -59.25 4.78
CA ASN A 9 18.58 -60.10 4.74
C ASN A 9 18.33 -60.87 6.05
N SER A 10 19.10 -60.63 7.12
CA SER A 10 18.86 -61.19 8.45
C SER A 10 17.85 -60.38 9.28
N THR A 11 16.98 -59.59 8.65
CA THR A 11 15.92 -58.79 9.27
C THR A 11 14.66 -59.60 9.61
N GLU A 12 14.80 -60.88 9.98
CA GLU A 12 13.81 -61.54 10.82
C GLU A 12 14.30 -61.49 12.26
N ARG A 13 13.48 -60.85 13.11
CA ARG A 13 13.62 -60.74 14.57
C ARG A 13 14.55 -61.79 15.18
N LEU A 14 15.78 -61.40 15.52
CA LEU A 14 16.46 -62.04 16.64
C LEU A 14 15.82 -61.50 17.91
N THR A 15 14.74 -62.17 18.29
CA THR A 15 14.42 -62.38 19.70
C THR A 15 15.71 -62.74 20.43
N THR A 16 15.90 -62.09 21.57
CA THR A 16 16.82 -62.49 22.63
C THR A 16 16.83 -64.01 22.81
N ASP A 17 18.03 -64.52 23.10
CA ASP A 17 18.41 -65.92 23.34
C ASP A 17 18.53 -66.81 22.09
N GLU A 18 19.71 -66.79 21.45
CA GLU A 18 20.53 -68.00 21.23
C GLU A 18 21.89 -67.63 20.62
N GLY A 19 22.96 -68.21 21.16
CA GLY A 19 24.34 -67.82 20.86
C GLY A 19 24.81 -68.20 19.46
N LEU A 20 25.26 -67.22 18.68
CA LEU A 20 26.16 -67.43 17.52
C LEU A 20 27.62 -67.58 17.96
N CYS A 21 27.81 -68.47 18.93
CA CYS A 21 29.05 -69.18 19.21
C CYS A 21 28.68 -70.64 19.44
N THR A 22 28.28 -71.35 18.38
CA THR A 22 28.42 -72.81 18.40
C THR A 22 29.76 -73.15 17.76
N PRO A 23 30.63 -73.91 18.44
CA PRO A 23 31.79 -74.49 17.79
C PRO A 23 31.25 -75.59 16.88
N SER A 24 31.23 -75.34 15.57
CA SER A 24 31.08 -76.45 14.62
C SER A 24 32.35 -77.29 14.73
N GLN A 25 32.22 -78.41 15.45
CA GLN A 25 33.11 -79.54 15.33
C GLN A 25 33.05 -80.05 13.88
N ASN A 26 33.92 -79.53 13.03
CA ASN A 26 34.65 -80.30 12.04
C ASN A 26 35.70 -79.40 11.39
N GLY A 27 36.92 -79.92 11.33
CA GLY A 27 38.12 -79.11 11.21
C GLY A 27 38.22 -78.31 9.92
N THR A 28 38.45 -77.01 10.08
CA THR A 28 39.46 -76.23 9.36
C THR A 28 39.80 -75.01 10.22
N ALA A 29 41.07 -74.64 10.26
CA ALA A 29 41.73 -73.85 11.30
C ALA A 29 41.02 -72.52 11.70
N PRO A 30 41.17 -72.05 12.95
CA PRO A 30 40.76 -70.70 13.33
C PRO A 30 41.52 -69.68 12.47
N VAL A 31 40.79 -68.91 11.66
CA VAL A 31 41.34 -67.78 10.91
C VAL A 31 41.87 -66.78 11.93
N SER A 32 43.19 -66.58 11.96
CA SER A 32 43.86 -65.68 12.89
C SER A 32 43.29 -64.25 12.78
N PRO A 33 43.12 -63.52 13.90
CA PRO A 33 42.72 -62.11 13.84
C PRO A 33 43.72 -61.31 12.98
N PRO A 34 43.25 -60.30 12.22
CA PRO A 34 44.14 -59.46 11.43
C PRO A 34 45.20 -58.81 12.33
N ALA A 35 46.45 -58.78 11.88
CA ALA A 35 47.63 -58.39 12.67
C ALA A 35 47.56 -56.96 13.27
N ARG A 36 46.59 -56.15 12.85
CA ARG A 36 46.34 -54.81 13.33
C ARG A 36 44.81 -54.62 13.34
N CYS A 37 44.17 -54.76 14.49
CA CYS A 37 42.80 -54.31 14.72
C CYS A 37 42.87 -53.16 15.73
N PRO A 38 42.18 -52.02 15.53
CA PRO A 38 42.32 -50.89 16.42
C PRO A 38 41.70 -51.28 17.76
N ALA A 39 42.47 -51.32 18.85
CA ALA A 39 41.88 -51.48 20.18
C ALA A 39 41.02 -50.24 20.48
N PRO A 40 39.80 -50.37 21.03
CA PRO A 40 39.14 -51.57 21.60
C PRO A 40 38.22 -52.36 20.64
N CYS A 41 38.26 -52.12 19.33
CA CYS A 41 37.39 -52.77 18.36
C CYS A 41 37.72 -54.26 18.16
N ARG A 42 36.71 -55.03 17.75
CA ARG A 42 36.82 -56.44 17.36
C ARG A 42 36.76 -56.55 15.85
N CYS A 43 37.80 -57.11 15.25
CA CYS A 43 37.85 -57.28 13.79
C CYS A 43 37.67 -58.75 13.41
N SER A 44 36.83 -59.01 12.41
CA SER A 44 36.71 -60.29 11.75
C SER A 44 36.98 -60.14 10.25
N ARG A 45 37.42 -61.24 9.62
CA ARG A 45 37.64 -61.29 8.18
C ARG A 45 36.67 -62.30 7.57
N THR A 46 35.90 -61.87 6.58
CA THR A 46 34.99 -62.74 5.83
C THR A 46 35.78 -63.54 4.78
N ASN A 47 35.19 -64.64 4.28
CA ASN A 47 35.79 -65.47 3.23
C ASN A 47 36.12 -64.68 1.93
N ASP A 48 35.41 -63.57 1.69
CA ASP A 48 35.64 -62.66 0.56
C ASP A 48 36.69 -61.56 0.85
N ASN A 49 37.56 -61.75 1.85
CA ASN A 49 38.59 -60.80 2.28
C ASN A 49 38.08 -59.44 2.77
N ILE A 50 36.79 -59.31 3.06
CA ILE A 50 36.24 -58.11 3.68
C ILE A 50 36.66 -58.09 5.15
N ILE A 51 37.26 -56.99 5.59
CA ILE A 51 37.48 -56.75 7.02
C ILE A 51 36.22 -56.10 7.57
N PHE A 52 35.69 -56.72 8.60
CA PHE A 52 34.67 -56.16 9.45
C PHE A 52 35.31 -55.72 10.76
N ALA A 53 35.09 -54.48 11.16
CA ALA A 53 35.55 -53.97 12.44
C ALA A 53 34.33 -53.48 13.22
N ASP A 54 34.04 -54.16 14.34
CA ASP A 54 32.99 -53.80 15.29
C ASP A 54 33.60 -53.08 16.49
N CYS A 55 33.26 -51.80 16.62
CA CYS A 55 33.69 -50.98 17.74
C CYS A 55 32.59 -50.82 18.82
N SER A 56 31.54 -51.65 18.77
CA SER A 56 30.40 -51.67 19.69
C SER A 56 30.82 -51.72 21.16
N SER A 57 30.03 -51.08 22.03
CA SER A 57 30.11 -51.21 23.50
C SER A 57 31.41 -50.76 24.17
N SER A 58 32.34 -50.14 23.44
CA SER A 58 33.69 -49.83 23.96
C SER A 58 33.86 -48.41 24.52
N GLY A 59 32.76 -47.68 24.74
CA GLY A 59 32.79 -46.35 25.37
C GLY A 59 33.62 -45.30 24.62
N LEU A 60 33.76 -45.44 23.30
CA LEU A 60 34.59 -44.57 22.48
C LEU A 60 34.03 -43.14 22.44
N THR A 61 34.86 -42.20 22.87
CA THR A 61 34.70 -40.75 22.66
C THR A 61 35.41 -40.26 21.41
N ASN A 62 36.40 -41.03 20.92
CA ASN A 62 37.14 -40.76 19.69
C ASN A 62 37.10 -41.97 18.74
N LEU A 63 37.05 -41.76 17.41
CA LEU A 63 37.22 -42.83 16.43
C LEU A 63 38.67 -43.29 16.53
N PRO A 64 38.95 -44.60 16.66
CA PRO A 64 40.31 -45.06 16.66
C PRO A 64 40.97 -44.76 15.29
N PRO A 65 42.28 -44.46 15.24
CA PRO A 65 42.98 -44.25 13.98
C PRO A 65 42.89 -45.54 13.15
N PHE A 66 42.14 -45.50 12.04
CA PHE A 66 41.98 -46.61 11.12
C PHE A 66 43.14 -46.68 10.11
N PHE A 67 43.42 -47.90 9.64
CA PHE A 67 44.60 -48.27 8.88
C PHE A 67 44.81 -47.42 7.62
N THR A 68 45.99 -46.82 7.51
CA THR A 68 46.45 -46.07 6.33
C THR A 68 47.21 -46.93 5.32
N GLU A 69 47.34 -48.24 5.51
CA GLU A 69 48.09 -49.09 4.56
C GLU A 69 47.35 -50.40 4.24
N GLU A 70 46.91 -50.49 2.99
CA GLU A 70 46.77 -51.69 2.15
C GLU A 70 45.77 -52.80 2.56
N GLN A 71 44.47 -52.51 2.69
CA GLN A 71 43.44 -53.54 2.46
C GLN A 71 42.26 -53.00 1.63
N ASN A 72 42.09 -53.54 0.42
CA ASN A 72 41.27 -53.00 -0.67
C ASN A 72 39.74 -53.02 -0.45
N SER A 73 39.21 -53.54 0.67
CA SER A 73 37.76 -53.56 0.93
C SER A 73 37.49 -53.70 2.43
N THR A 74 37.53 -52.58 3.17
CA THR A 74 37.17 -52.55 4.60
C THR A 74 35.75 -52.00 4.75
N VAL A 75 34.86 -52.80 5.35
CA VAL A 75 33.54 -52.36 5.80
C VAL A 75 33.64 -52.10 7.30
N LEU A 76 33.47 -50.85 7.68
CA LEU A 76 33.59 -50.41 9.07
C LEU A 76 32.20 -50.25 9.69
N GLU A 77 31.89 -51.08 10.67
CA GLU A 77 30.66 -50.95 11.47
C GLU A 77 30.99 -50.28 12.81
N ILE A 78 30.49 -49.06 12.98
CA ILE A 78 30.76 -48.26 14.17
C ILE A 78 29.47 -48.14 14.98
N PHE A 79 29.33 -49.05 15.93
CA PHE A 79 28.29 -48.92 16.95
C PHE A 79 28.86 -48.17 18.17
N LEU A 80 28.31 -47.01 18.48
CA LEU A 80 28.74 -46.08 19.56
C LEU A 80 27.57 -45.82 20.53
N PRO A 81 27.18 -46.80 21.37
CA PRO A 81 26.00 -46.69 22.23
C PRO A 81 26.13 -45.63 23.34
N ARG A 82 27.34 -45.10 23.58
CA ARG A 82 27.68 -44.14 24.64
C ARG A 82 28.43 -42.90 24.17
N ALA A 83 28.31 -42.50 22.90
CA ALA A 83 28.85 -41.21 22.46
C ALA A 83 28.08 -40.07 23.16
N ASN A 84 28.75 -39.32 24.03
CA ASN A 84 28.17 -38.18 24.74
C ASN A 84 28.45 -36.92 23.92
N ASN A 85 27.39 -36.29 23.43
CA ASN A 85 27.31 -34.94 22.84
C ASN A 85 28.37 -34.53 21.79
N GLY A 86 27.95 -34.59 20.51
CA GLY A 86 28.66 -33.99 19.37
C GLY A 86 29.78 -34.88 18.80
N MET A 87 29.83 -35.05 17.47
CA MET A 87 30.87 -35.84 16.81
C MET A 87 32.04 -34.97 16.34
N PRO A 88 33.29 -35.25 16.75
CA PRO A 88 34.48 -34.76 16.08
C PRO A 88 35.14 -35.89 15.27
N TYR A 89 34.49 -36.41 14.22
CA TYR A 89 35.07 -37.48 13.41
C TYR A 89 35.47 -37.03 12.02
N VAL A 90 36.77 -36.80 11.85
CA VAL A 90 37.46 -36.85 10.56
C VAL A 90 37.91 -38.30 10.36
N ILE A 91 37.20 -39.05 9.53
CA ILE A 91 37.58 -40.42 9.21
C ILE A 91 38.55 -40.38 8.03
N GLN A 92 39.86 -40.44 8.29
CA GLN A 92 40.91 -40.42 7.27
C GLN A 92 41.32 -41.83 6.79
N ALA A 93 40.34 -42.71 6.58
CA ALA A 93 40.58 -44.08 6.12
C ALA A 93 39.77 -44.38 4.86
N GLU A 94 40.33 -45.16 3.93
CA GLU A 94 39.62 -45.59 2.73
C GLU A 94 38.62 -46.71 3.08
N ILE A 95 37.38 -46.32 3.35
CA ILE A 95 36.32 -47.23 3.81
C ILE A 95 35.19 -47.26 2.79
N GLU A 96 34.74 -48.46 2.40
CA GLU A 96 33.64 -48.64 1.46
C GLU A 96 32.26 -48.65 2.15
N GLY A 97 32.15 -49.14 3.38
CA GLY A 97 30.90 -49.17 4.12
C GLY A 97 31.06 -48.57 5.51
N LEU A 98 30.19 -47.65 5.87
CA LEU A 98 30.16 -46.97 7.16
C LEU A 98 28.77 -47.12 7.77
N ASN A 99 28.66 -47.96 8.81
CA ASN A 99 27.45 -48.07 9.61
C ASN A 99 27.56 -47.18 10.85
N LEU A 100 26.69 -46.16 10.95
CA LEU A 100 26.54 -45.26 12.10
C LEU A 100 25.13 -45.35 12.70
N SER A 101 24.36 -46.39 12.38
CA SER A 101 23.00 -46.56 12.88
C SER A 101 22.96 -46.88 14.37
N ASN A 102 21.79 -46.66 14.99
CA ASN A 102 21.55 -46.95 16.41
C ASN A 102 22.49 -46.21 17.38
N ASN A 103 22.81 -44.96 17.04
CA ASN A 103 23.67 -44.09 17.84
C ASN A 103 22.86 -42.90 18.41
N LYS A 104 23.55 -42.00 19.10
CA LYS A 104 22.95 -40.75 19.66
C LYS A 104 23.42 -39.50 18.92
N ILE A 105 23.69 -39.63 17.62
CA ILE A 105 24.23 -38.54 16.81
C ILE A 105 23.15 -37.46 16.65
N GLN A 106 23.47 -36.21 17.00
CA GLN A 106 22.54 -35.08 16.88
C GLN A 106 22.81 -34.20 15.65
N SER A 107 24.08 -34.04 15.28
CA SER A 107 24.50 -33.19 14.16
C SER A 107 25.68 -33.81 13.40
N LEU A 108 25.68 -33.57 12.09
CA LEU A 108 26.70 -33.97 11.12
C LEU A 108 27.31 -32.76 10.38
N GLU A 109 27.04 -31.53 10.84
CA GLU A 109 27.43 -30.30 10.14
C GLU A 109 28.96 -30.16 9.96
N GLU A 110 29.75 -30.62 10.93
CA GLU A 110 31.22 -30.56 10.89
C GLU A 110 31.89 -31.90 10.53
N ALA A 111 31.09 -32.93 10.21
CA ALA A 111 31.61 -34.27 9.94
C ALA A 111 32.38 -34.30 8.60
N ARG A 112 33.47 -35.07 8.56
CA ARG A 112 34.22 -35.34 7.33
C ARG A 112 34.27 -36.84 7.10
N LEU A 113 33.41 -37.31 6.20
CA LEU A 113 33.29 -38.72 5.84
C LEU A 113 34.31 -39.12 4.76
N PRO A 114 34.74 -40.39 4.69
CA PRO A 114 35.66 -40.86 3.67
C PRO A 114 35.08 -40.79 2.26
N LYS A 115 35.82 -40.22 1.32
CA LYS A 115 35.33 -40.02 -0.06
C LYS A 115 34.95 -41.32 -0.79
N ARG A 116 35.56 -42.46 -0.43
CA ARG A 116 35.29 -43.79 -1.04
C ARG A 116 34.07 -44.52 -0.43
N THR A 117 33.33 -43.91 0.48
CA THR A 117 32.16 -44.53 1.11
C THR A 117 31.05 -44.79 0.08
N ARG A 118 30.66 -46.06 -0.04
CA ARG A 118 29.58 -46.58 -0.89
C ARG A 118 28.30 -46.87 -0.11
N PHE A 119 28.41 -47.28 1.15
CA PHE A 119 27.28 -47.60 2.01
C PHE A 119 27.35 -46.73 3.26
N LEU A 120 26.30 -45.96 3.54
CA LEU A 120 26.23 -45.07 4.69
C LEU A 120 24.92 -45.30 5.45
N PHE A 121 24.98 -45.87 6.64
CA PHE A 121 23.78 -46.10 7.44
C PHE A 121 23.70 -45.08 8.58
N LEU A 122 22.59 -44.33 8.66
CA LEU A 122 22.36 -43.27 9.65
C LEU A 122 21.05 -43.45 10.42
N ASP A 123 20.33 -44.54 10.21
CA ASP A 123 19.04 -44.77 10.84
C ASP A 123 19.13 -44.91 12.38
N HIS A 124 18.02 -44.68 13.07
CA HIS A 124 17.92 -44.77 14.54
C HIS A 124 18.95 -43.88 15.26
N ASN A 125 18.94 -42.58 14.94
CA ASN A 125 19.79 -41.57 15.55
C ASN A 125 18.94 -40.36 16.03
N LEU A 126 19.60 -39.28 16.48
CA LEU A 126 18.96 -38.04 16.91
C LEU A 126 19.21 -36.89 15.91
N ILE A 127 19.49 -37.22 14.64
CA ILE A 127 19.88 -36.25 13.63
C ILE A 127 18.68 -35.38 13.26
N ARG A 128 18.87 -34.07 13.37
CA ARG A 128 17.84 -33.09 13.02
C ARG A 128 18.00 -32.51 11.63
N LYS A 129 19.25 -32.32 11.18
CA LYS A 129 19.60 -31.74 9.89
C LYS A 129 20.79 -32.50 9.32
N LEU A 130 20.73 -32.78 8.01
CA LEU A 130 21.81 -33.40 7.27
C LEU A 130 22.28 -32.43 6.17
N PRO A 131 23.51 -31.90 6.25
CA PRO A 131 24.04 -31.03 5.21
C PRO A 131 24.14 -31.80 3.89
N VAL A 132 23.43 -31.32 2.86
CA VAL A 132 23.46 -31.93 1.52
C VAL A 132 24.87 -31.91 0.93
N SER A 133 25.68 -30.89 1.26
CA SER A 133 27.08 -30.79 0.87
C SER A 133 27.94 -31.96 1.34
N LEU A 134 27.65 -32.53 2.52
CA LEU A 134 28.35 -33.72 3.01
C LEU A 134 28.05 -34.93 2.12
N LEU A 135 26.79 -35.12 1.74
CA LEU A 135 26.35 -36.23 0.89
C LEU A 135 26.85 -36.07 -0.55
N GLU A 136 26.86 -34.85 -1.08
CA GLU A 136 27.41 -34.55 -2.41
C GLU A 136 28.92 -34.77 -2.50
N SER A 137 29.64 -34.65 -1.39
CA SER A 137 31.08 -34.95 -1.34
C SER A 137 31.42 -36.45 -1.48
N LEU A 138 30.43 -37.34 -1.36
CA LEU A 138 30.58 -38.78 -1.45
C LEU A 138 30.19 -39.29 -2.85
N GLU A 139 31.10 -39.15 -3.82
CA GLU A 139 30.86 -39.47 -5.23
C GLU A 139 30.50 -40.95 -5.49
N PHE A 140 30.97 -41.87 -4.65
CA PHE A 140 30.76 -43.31 -4.80
C PHE A 140 29.56 -43.85 -4.01
N LEU A 141 28.75 -42.97 -3.41
CA LEU A 141 27.65 -43.37 -2.55
C LEU A 141 26.58 -44.14 -3.32
N THR A 142 26.23 -45.33 -2.84
CA THR A 142 25.27 -46.25 -3.47
C THR A 142 24.06 -46.53 -2.61
N ARG A 143 24.20 -46.52 -1.27
CA ARG A 143 23.09 -46.78 -0.34
C ARG A 143 23.17 -45.90 0.89
N VAL A 144 22.02 -45.40 1.31
CA VAL A 144 21.82 -44.57 2.49
C VAL A 144 20.57 -45.01 3.24
N THR A 145 20.63 -45.04 4.58
CA THR A 145 19.45 -45.15 5.46
C THR A 145 19.32 -43.92 6.35
N LEU A 146 18.09 -43.43 6.52
CA LEU A 146 17.75 -42.14 7.15
C LEU A 146 16.54 -42.21 8.10
N SER A 147 15.89 -43.37 8.20
CA SER A 147 14.71 -43.60 9.04
C SER A 147 14.99 -43.38 10.52
N ASN A 148 13.93 -43.21 11.31
CA ASN A 148 14.00 -43.11 12.78
C ASN A 148 15.00 -42.04 13.26
N ASN A 149 14.94 -40.86 12.64
CA ASN A 149 15.64 -39.65 13.05
C ASN A 149 14.64 -38.51 13.21
N PRO A 150 14.78 -37.63 14.21
CA PRO A 150 13.87 -36.51 14.45
C PRO A 150 14.17 -35.34 13.50
N TRP A 151 13.91 -35.52 12.20
CA TRP A 151 14.22 -34.52 11.19
C TRP A 151 13.48 -33.20 11.43
N THR A 152 14.20 -32.08 11.29
CA THR A 152 13.59 -30.74 11.36
C THR A 152 12.86 -30.45 10.07
N CYS A 153 11.55 -30.21 10.14
CA CYS A 153 10.70 -29.92 8.98
C CYS A 153 10.41 -28.42 8.87
N ASP A 154 11.40 -27.67 8.40
CA ASP A 154 11.34 -26.23 8.17
C ASP A 154 11.73 -25.89 6.71
N CYS A 155 11.85 -24.59 6.39
CA CYS A 155 12.31 -24.14 5.08
C CYS A 155 13.71 -24.68 4.70
N THR A 156 14.57 -25.00 5.67
CA THR A 156 15.93 -25.51 5.41
C THR A 156 15.90 -26.97 4.96
N ALA A 157 14.87 -27.72 5.36
CA ALA A 157 14.66 -29.10 4.95
C ALA A 157 14.37 -29.27 3.44
N LEU A 158 14.00 -28.19 2.74
CA LEU A 158 13.71 -28.23 1.29
C LEU A 158 14.89 -28.75 0.46
N TYR A 159 16.13 -28.36 0.81
CA TYR A 159 17.31 -28.83 0.08
C TYR A 159 17.53 -30.32 0.28
N PHE A 160 17.42 -30.78 1.53
CA PHE A 160 17.53 -32.19 1.88
C PHE A 160 16.42 -33.02 1.20
N LYS A 161 15.17 -32.56 1.27
CA LYS A 161 14.04 -33.19 0.57
C LYS A 161 14.32 -33.33 -0.93
N LYS A 162 14.76 -32.26 -1.60
CA LYS A 162 15.09 -32.28 -3.03
C LYS A 162 16.21 -33.26 -3.34
N TRP A 163 17.24 -33.34 -2.49
CA TRP A 163 18.31 -34.30 -2.65
C TRP A 163 17.81 -35.75 -2.52
N VAL A 164 17.01 -36.07 -1.49
CA VAL A 164 16.43 -37.40 -1.30
C VAL A 164 15.54 -37.80 -2.49
N VAL A 165 14.71 -36.87 -2.99
CA VAL A 165 13.88 -37.11 -4.18
C VAL A 165 14.75 -37.34 -5.43
N SER A 166 15.80 -36.52 -5.63
CA SER A 166 16.69 -36.64 -6.78
C SER A 166 17.55 -37.90 -6.75
N LYS A 167 17.82 -38.46 -5.56
CA LYS A 167 18.66 -39.63 -5.34
C LYS A 167 17.87 -40.79 -4.71
N SER A 168 16.58 -40.89 -5.01
CA SER A 168 15.65 -41.85 -4.39
C SER A 168 16.11 -43.30 -4.48
N ILE A 169 16.84 -43.68 -5.53
CA ILE A 169 17.42 -45.03 -5.69
C ILE A 169 18.50 -45.33 -4.65
N LEU A 170 19.21 -44.30 -4.15
CA LEU A 170 20.25 -44.46 -3.14
C LEU A 170 19.67 -44.59 -1.72
N VAL A 171 18.48 -44.03 -1.46
CA VAL A 171 17.89 -43.96 -0.12
C VAL A 171 16.88 -45.09 0.05
N LEU A 172 17.23 -46.10 0.84
CA LEU A 172 16.44 -47.34 0.97
C LEU A 172 15.11 -47.12 1.71
N ASP A 173 15.14 -46.30 2.75
CA ASP A 173 14.06 -46.07 3.72
C ASP A 173 13.47 -44.67 3.60
N MET A 174 13.42 -44.15 2.38
CA MET A 174 13.03 -42.77 2.06
C MET A 174 11.64 -42.39 2.62
N ASN A 175 10.71 -43.35 2.68
CA ASN A 175 9.33 -43.14 3.15
C ASN A 175 9.21 -43.07 4.68
N GLU A 176 10.22 -43.53 5.41
CA GLU A 176 10.23 -43.61 6.88
C GLU A 176 11.02 -42.44 7.51
N ALA A 177 11.62 -41.58 6.69
CA ALA A 177 12.23 -40.32 7.13
C ALA A 177 11.14 -39.28 7.45
N GLY A 178 10.68 -39.30 8.71
CA GLY A 178 9.63 -38.42 9.24
C GLY A 178 10.14 -37.21 10.02
N CYS A 179 9.30 -36.19 10.14
CA CYS A 179 9.55 -35.05 11.01
C CYS A 179 9.62 -35.49 12.48
N GLY A 180 10.46 -34.82 13.27
CA GLY A 180 10.55 -35.04 14.70
C GLY A 180 9.23 -34.75 15.44
N PRO A 181 9.07 -35.29 16.67
CA PRO A 181 7.85 -35.13 17.47
C PRO A 181 7.70 -33.71 18.04
N ASP A 182 8.80 -32.98 18.19
CA ASP A 182 8.82 -31.61 18.73
C ASP A 182 8.94 -30.59 17.58
N MET A 183 7.80 -29.98 17.22
CA MET A 183 7.69 -28.99 16.15
C MET A 183 7.05 -27.69 16.69
N PRO A 184 7.84 -26.78 17.28
CA PRO A 184 7.31 -25.59 17.98
C PRO A 184 6.59 -24.61 17.05
N ASN A 185 7.06 -24.48 15.80
CA ASN A 185 6.50 -23.54 14.83
C ASN A 185 5.29 -24.10 14.07
N ASN A 186 5.17 -25.43 13.96
CA ASN A 186 4.12 -26.05 13.15
C ASN A 186 3.85 -27.50 13.64
N PRO A 187 3.07 -27.67 14.72
CA PRO A 187 2.86 -28.97 15.36
C PRO A 187 2.14 -30.00 14.46
N GLY A 188 1.39 -29.54 13.45
CA GLY A 188 0.72 -30.41 12.49
C GLY A 188 1.65 -31.19 11.54
N LEU A 189 2.96 -30.89 11.56
CA LEU A 189 3.97 -31.59 10.78
C LEU A 189 4.60 -32.78 11.52
N ALA A 190 4.39 -32.91 12.82
CA ALA A 190 5.01 -33.97 13.64
C ALA A 190 4.74 -35.37 13.05
N GLU A 191 5.77 -36.21 13.03
CA GLU A 191 5.73 -37.62 12.58
C GLU A 191 5.35 -37.84 11.10
N ARG A 192 5.11 -36.78 10.32
CA ARG A 192 4.83 -36.90 8.88
C ARG A 192 6.11 -37.14 8.09
N ALA A 193 6.05 -38.02 7.09
CA ALA A 193 7.16 -38.26 6.17
C ALA A 193 7.52 -36.98 5.37
N ILE A 194 8.79 -36.59 5.39
CA ILE A 194 9.29 -35.36 4.74
C ILE A 194 8.98 -35.33 3.24
N LEU A 195 9.01 -36.50 2.59
CA LEU A 195 8.76 -36.63 1.16
C LEU A 195 7.31 -36.39 0.77
N LEU A 196 6.37 -36.67 1.67
CA LEU A 196 4.94 -36.51 1.44
C LEU A 196 4.46 -35.08 1.71
N LEU A 197 5.25 -34.28 2.42
CA LEU A 197 4.90 -32.90 2.75
C LEU A 197 5.06 -31.98 1.54
N PRO A 198 4.08 -31.15 1.17
CA PRO A 198 4.23 -30.18 0.10
C PRO A 198 5.19 -29.05 0.50
N ASP A 199 5.90 -28.49 -0.49
CA ASP A 199 6.91 -27.44 -0.24
C ASP A 199 6.33 -26.20 0.45
N ARG A 200 5.03 -25.92 0.24
CA ARG A 200 4.30 -24.82 0.89
C ARG A 200 4.04 -25.05 2.39
N GLU A 201 3.94 -26.30 2.82
CA GLU A 201 3.78 -26.65 4.24
C GLU A 201 5.13 -26.61 4.98
N LEU A 202 6.21 -27.02 4.32
CA LEU A 202 7.58 -26.90 4.85
C LEU A 202 8.05 -25.44 4.90
N CYS A 203 7.69 -24.64 3.90
CA CYS A 203 8.05 -23.24 3.83
C CYS A 203 6.83 -22.36 3.50
N PRO A 204 6.06 -21.94 4.52
CA PRO A 204 4.93 -21.04 4.33
C PRO A 204 5.45 -19.67 3.88
N GLY A 205 5.16 -19.31 2.62
CA GLY A 205 5.41 -17.96 2.13
C GLY A 205 4.31 -17.00 2.56
N ASN A 206 4.65 -15.73 2.76
CA ASN A 206 3.67 -14.66 3.10
C ASN A 206 2.76 -14.28 1.92
N THR A 207 2.54 -15.17 0.94
CA THR A 207 1.73 -14.94 -0.25
C THR A 207 0.31 -14.50 0.10
N GLY A 208 -0.30 -15.11 1.12
CA GLY A 208 -1.63 -14.72 1.60
C GLY A 208 -1.68 -13.27 2.11
N LEU A 209 -0.62 -12.82 2.79
CA LEU A 209 -0.51 -11.45 3.31
C LEU A 209 -0.31 -10.43 2.18
N TYR A 210 0.49 -10.76 1.16
CA TYR A 210 0.63 -9.89 0.00
C TYR A 210 -0.67 -9.77 -0.81
N ILE A 211 -1.41 -10.88 -0.94
CA ILE A 211 -2.71 -10.89 -1.61
C ILE A 211 -3.72 -10.03 -0.83
N SER A 212 -3.79 -10.17 0.50
CA SER A 212 -4.73 -9.38 1.31
C SER A 212 -4.41 -7.88 1.29
N LEU A 213 -3.13 -7.50 1.32
CA LEU A 213 -2.70 -6.11 1.12
C LEU A 213 -3.11 -5.57 -0.25
N GLY A 214 -2.94 -6.36 -1.32
CA GLY A 214 -3.35 -5.99 -2.67
C GLY A 214 -4.85 -5.67 -2.76
N PHE A 215 -5.71 -6.53 -2.20
CA PHE A 215 -7.16 -6.28 -2.15
C PHE A 215 -7.51 -5.04 -1.34
N GLY A 216 -6.83 -4.79 -0.21
CA GLY A 216 -7.03 -3.60 0.62
C GLY A 216 -6.76 -2.31 -0.16
N VAL A 217 -5.69 -2.27 -0.95
CA VAL A 217 -5.33 -1.11 -1.78
C VAL A 217 -6.39 -0.86 -2.86
N VAL A 218 -6.87 -1.91 -3.53
CA VAL A 218 -7.91 -1.78 -4.58
C VAL A 218 -9.22 -1.24 -4.00
N ILE A 219 -9.66 -1.77 -2.85
CA ILE A 219 -10.89 -1.30 -2.18
C ILE A 219 -10.75 0.17 -1.78
N PHE A 220 -9.60 0.59 -1.25
CA PHE A 220 -9.36 1.98 -0.89
C PHE A 220 -9.55 2.93 -2.08
N PHE A 221 -8.96 2.60 -3.24
CA PHE A 221 -9.13 3.44 -4.43
C PHE A 221 -10.57 3.47 -4.95
N LEU A 222 -11.31 2.36 -4.86
CA LEU A 222 -12.73 2.33 -5.23
C LEU A 222 -13.59 3.22 -4.32
N VAL A 223 -13.33 3.20 -3.01
CA VAL A 223 -14.02 4.07 -2.04
C VAL A 223 -13.70 5.55 -2.30
N VAL A 224 -12.44 5.88 -2.55
CA VAL A 224 -12.03 7.26 -2.87
C VAL A 224 -12.69 7.73 -4.17
N ALA A 225 -12.66 6.92 -5.23
CA ALA A 225 -13.29 7.24 -6.50
C ALA A 225 -14.81 7.42 -6.34
N GLY A 226 -15.47 6.50 -5.62
CA GLY A 226 -16.90 6.60 -5.30
C GLY A 226 -17.22 7.87 -4.50
N GLY A 227 -16.38 8.22 -3.52
CA GLY A 227 -16.48 9.45 -2.75
C GLY A 227 -16.34 10.70 -3.61
N ILE A 228 -15.39 10.73 -4.55
CA ILE A 228 -15.21 11.85 -5.50
C ILE A 228 -16.43 11.98 -6.43
N ILE A 229 -16.94 10.86 -6.95
CA ILE A 229 -18.12 10.86 -7.82
C ILE A 229 -19.36 11.34 -7.06
N ALA A 230 -19.56 10.83 -5.83
CA ALA A 230 -20.65 11.28 -4.97
C ALA A 230 -20.51 12.78 -4.65
N TRP A 231 -19.30 13.23 -4.28
CA TRP A 231 -19.03 14.64 -4.01
C TRP A 231 -19.36 15.51 -5.21
N THR A 232 -18.87 15.16 -6.42
CA THR A 232 -19.12 15.96 -7.63
C THR A 232 -20.59 16.00 -8.01
N ARG A 233 -21.33 14.89 -7.85
CA ARG A 233 -22.76 14.81 -8.18
C ARG A 233 -23.64 15.55 -7.15
N TYR A 234 -23.33 15.43 -5.86
CA TYR A 234 -24.18 15.94 -4.78
C TYR A 234 -23.72 17.28 -4.19
N LYS A 235 -22.62 17.86 -4.67
CA LYS A 235 -22.08 19.15 -4.21
C LYS A 235 -23.13 20.25 -4.08
N MET A 236 -24.03 20.38 -5.05
CA MET A 236 -25.07 21.41 -5.03
C MET A 236 -26.15 21.12 -3.99
N ASN A 237 -26.60 19.87 -3.87
CA ASN A 237 -27.59 19.49 -2.86
C ASN A 237 -27.04 19.68 -1.44
N VAL A 238 -25.77 19.34 -1.24
CA VAL A 238 -25.08 19.55 0.05
C VAL A 238 -24.95 21.06 0.35
N LYS A 239 -24.55 21.88 -0.63
CA LYS A 239 -24.52 23.35 -0.46
C LYS A 239 -25.89 23.94 -0.13
N VAL A 240 -26.94 23.50 -0.81
CA VAL A 240 -28.33 23.96 -0.58
C VAL A 240 -28.82 23.54 0.81
N TRP A 241 -28.47 22.32 1.25
CA TRP A 241 -28.80 21.84 2.59
C TRP A 241 -28.09 22.65 3.70
N PHE A 242 -26.83 23.04 3.50
CA PHE A 242 -26.14 23.95 4.41
C PHE A 242 -26.76 25.35 4.45
N TYR A 243 -27.20 25.86 3.29
CA TYR A 243 -27.88 27.15 3.20
C TYR A 243 -29.21 27.14 3.97
N SER A 244 -30.01 26.08 3.87
CA SER A 244 -31.28 25.98 4.61
C SER A 244 -31.12 25.87 6.13
N HIS A 245 -29.93 25.50 6.62
CA HIS A 245 -29.62 25.39 8.05
C HIS A 245 -28.79 26.57 8.60
N GLY A 246 -28.64 27.66 7.83
CA GLY A 246 -28.02 28.91 8.31
C GLY A 246 -26.48 28.91 8.35
N LEU A 247 -25.82 27.92 7.73
CA LEU A 247 -24.36 27.86 7.62
C LEU A 247 -23.92 28.48 6.28
N THR A 248 -23.52 29.76 6.32
CA THR A 248 -23.20 30.58 5.13
C THR A 248 -21.79 30.30 4.58
N TRP A 249 -21.63 29.16 3.91
CA TRP A 249 -20.44 28.85 3.08
C TRP A 249 -20.74 28.98 1.57
N VAL A 250 -21.87 29.61 1.22
CA VAL A 250 -22.21 29.97 -0.16
C VAL A 250 -21.55 31.31 -0.46
N LYS A 251 -20.65 31.33 -1.46
CA LYS A 251 -20.08 32.60 -1.94
C LYS A 251 -21.12 33.27 -2.83
N GLU A 252 -21.22 34.59 -2.77
CA GLU A 252 -22.04 35.41 -3.68
C GLU A 252 -21.85 35.01 -5.16
N LYS A 253 -20.63 34.66 -5.55
CA LYS A 253 -20.30 34.13 -6.89
C LYS A 253 -21.07 32.86 -7.30
N ASP A 254 -21.41 31.99 -6.35
CA ASP A 254 -22.19 30.79 -6.64
C ASP A 254 -23.66 31.14 -6.95
N ILE A 255 -24.19 32.22 -6.36
CA ILE A 255 -25.56 32.73 -6.59
C ILE A 255 -25.63 33.47 -7.93
N ASP A 256 -24.55 34.18 -8.28
CA ASP A 256 -24.48 35.03 -9.46
C ASP A 256 -24.02 34.32 -10.74
N ARG A 257 -23.81 32.99 -10.69
CA ARG A 257 -23.23 32.21 -11.80
C ARG A 257 -24.08 32.24 -13.08
N ASP A 258 -25.40 32.24 -12.92
CA ASP A 258 -26.35 32.16 -14.03
C ASP A 258 -26.82 33.55 -14.52
N LYS A 259 -26.28 34.64 -13.94
CA LYS A 259 -26.66 36.01 -14.27
C LYS A 259 -25.96 36.51 -15.54
N GLU A 260 -26.75 37.04 -16.46
CA GLU A 260 -26.31 37.51 -17.77
C GLU A 260 -25.56 38.85 -17.71
N PHE A 261 -25.91 39.73 -16.77
CA PHE A 261 -25.34 41.06 -16.66
C PHE A 261 -24.63 41.26 -15.32
N ASP A 262 -23.57 42.07 -15.33
CA ASP A 262 -22.83 42.44 -14.11
C ASP A 262 -23.54 43.55 -13.34
N ALA A 263 -24.17 44.49 -14.05
CA ALA A 263 -25.00 45.50 -13.43
C ALA A 263 -26.17 45.93 -14.34
N PHE A 264 -27.33 46.16 -13.74
CA PHE A 264 -28.44 46.88 -14.36
C PHE A 264 -28.37 48.35 -13.95
N ILE A 265 -28.38 49.28 -14.90
CA ILE A 265 -28.41 50.72 -14.62
C ILE A 265 -29.85 51.22 -14.77
N SER A 266 -30.43 51.68 -13.67
CA SER A 266 -31.77 52.28 -13.62
C SER A 266 -31.64 53.79 -13.39
N PHE A 267 -32.26 54.55 -14.29
CA PHE A 267 -32.21 56.01 -14.37
C PHE A 267 -33.45 56.54 -15.09
N SER A 268 -33.75 57.84 -14.94
CA SER A 268 -34.90 58.46 -15.60
C SER A 268 -34.62 58.71 -17.08
N HIS A 269 -35.62 58.52 -17.94
CA HIS A 269 -35.51 58.88 -19.36
C HIS A 269 -35.13 60.35 -19.59
N LYS A 270 -35.48 61.26 -18.67
CA LYS A 270 -35.10 62.67 -18.74
C LYS A 270 -33.60 62.92 -18.49
N ASP A 271 -32.92 61.98 -17.83
CA ASP A 271 -31.49 62.06 -17.51
C ASP A 271 -30.64 61.21 -18.46
N GLN A 272 -31.26 60.66 -19.50
CA GLN A 272 -30.64 59.65 -20.37
C GLN A 272 -29.34 60.14 -21.01
N ASP A 273 -29.32 61.37 -21.55
CA ASP A 273 -28.14 61.90 -22.24
C ASP A 273 -26.94 62.02 -21.28
N LEU A 274 -27.18 62.54 -20.07
CA LEU A 274 -26.16 62.66 -19.02
C LEU A 274 -25.66 61.29 -18.58
N VAL A 275 -26.57 60.34 -18.31
CA VAL A 275 -26.19 59.01 -17.83
C VAL A 275 -25.44 58.22 -18.90
N ILE A 276 -25.83 58.31 -20.17
CA ILE A 276 -25.13 57.63 -21.26
C ILE A 276 -23.72 58.19 -21.42
N GLN A 277 -23.60 59.51 -21.60
CA GLN A 277 -22.31 60.14 -21.92
C GLN A 277 -21.35 60.18 -20.73
N GLU A 278 -21.85 60.52 -19.54
CA GLU A 278 -20.98 60.75 -18.39
C GLU A 278 -20.81 59.53 -17.49
N LEU A 279 -21.73 58.55 -17.52
CA LEU A 279 -21.65 57.36 -16.67
C LEU A 279 -21.36 56.08 -17.46
N ILE A 280 -22.22 55.73 -18.41
CA ILE A 280 -22.15 54.44 -19.12
C ILE A 280 -20.89 54.38 -19.99
N GLU A 281 -20.65 55.39 -20.83
CA GLU A 281 -19.47 55.45 -21.69
C GLU A 281 -18.16 55.43 -20.88
N VAL A 282 -18.12 56.11 -19.73
CA VAL A 282 -16.94 56.12 -18.85
C VAL A 282 -16.70 54.74 -18.21
N ILE A 283 -17.77 54.03 -17.81
CA ILE A 283 -17.66 52.67 -17.28
C ILE A 283 -17.13 51.73 -18.37
N GLU A 284 -17.72 51.76 -19.56
CA GLU A 284 -17.34 50.90 -20.69
C GLU A 284 -15.90 51.19 -21.17
N GLN A 285 -15.45 52.46 -21.12
CA GLN A 285 -14.06 52.83 -21.44
C GLN A 285 -13.05 52.38 -20.38
N LYS A 286 -13.40 52.46 -19.10
CA LYS A 286 -12.48 52.15 -17.99
C LYS A 286 -12.40 50.66 -17.66
N ASP A 287 -13.46 49.89 -17.94
CA ASP A 287 -13.52 48.46 -17.67
C ASP A 287 -14.18 47.73 -18.85
N LEU A 288 -13.35 47.16 -19.74
CA LEU A 288 -13.78 46.59 -21.02
C LEU A 288 -14.55 45.27 -20.90
N ASP A 289 -14.59 44.64 -19.71
CA ASP A 289 -15.21 43.31 -19.51
C ASP A 289 -16.51 43.37 -18.68
N ILE A 290 -17.05 44.57 -18.42
CA ILE A 290 -18.31 44.72 -17.67
C ILE A 290 -19.54 44.67 -18.60
N ARG A 291 -20.50 43.80 -18.29
CA ARG A 291 -21.74 43.68 -19.06
C ARG A 291 -22.87 44.44 -18.38
N LEU A 292 -23.31 45.55 -18.99
CA LEU A 292 -24.38 46.39 -18.47
C LEU A 292 -25.74 46.03 -19.08
N CYS A 293 -26.75 45.84 -18.23
CA CYS A 293 -28.15 45.83 -18.63
C CYS A 293 -28.66 47.27 -18.68
N LEU A 294 -29.25 47.65 -19.81
CA LEU A 294 -29.66 49.01 -20.15
C LEU A 294 -31.07 48.95 -20.70
N HIS A 295 -31.99 49.75 -20.14
CA HIS A 295 -33.41 49.66 -20.46
C HIS A 295 -33.69 49.93 -21.95
N TYR A 296 -32.99 50.88 -22.59
CA TYR A 296 -33.21 51.25 -23.99
C TYR A 296 -32.64 50.23 -25.00
N LYS A 297 -31.81 49.29 -24.54
CA LYS A 297 -31.12 48.31 -25.38
C LYS A 297 -31.61 46.87 -25.17
N HIS A 298 -31.93 46.51 -23.93
CA HIS A 298 -32.17 45.11 -23.53
C HIS A 298 -33.62 44.81 -23.14
N PHE A 299 -34.50 45.82 -23.08
CA PHE A 299 -35.92 45.59 -22.87
C PHE A 299 -36.55 45.02 -24.14
N LEU A 300 -37.41 44.02 -23.97
CA LEU A 300 -38.10 43.37 -25.08
C LEU A 300 -39.28 44.25 -25.51
N PRO A 301 -39.36 44.67 -26.78
CA PRO A 301 -40.51 45.40 -27.28
C PRO A 301 -41.77 44.53 -27.22
N GLY A 302 -42.89 45.10 -26.76
CA GLY A 302 -44.17 44.41 -26.63
C GLY A 302 -44.43 43.77 -25.26
N GLU A 303 -43.42 43.68 -24.39
CA GLU A 303 -43.57 43.27 -23.00
C GLU A 303 -43.93 44.44 -22.08
N PHE A 304 -44.58 44.15 -20.95
CA PHE A 304 -44.84 45.15 -19.92
C PHE A 304 -43.53 45.69 -19.34
N VAL A 305 -43.47 47.01 -19.12
CA VAL A 305 -42.30 47.69 -18.55
C VAL A 305 -41.93 47.08 -17.19
N GLN A 306 -42.93 46.76 -16.38
CA GLN A 306 -42.76 46.07 -15.10
C GLN A 306 -42.04 44.73 -15.24
N SER A 307 -42.46 43.90 -16.21
CA SER A 307 -41.84 42.59 -16.47
C SER A 307 -40.39 42.74 -16.93
N ASN A 308 -40.13 43.73 -17.79
CA ASN A 308 -38.77 44.04 -18.24
C ASN A 308 -37.86 44.49 -17.09
N ILE A 309 -38.36 45.31 -16.16
CA ILE A 309 -37.64 45.72 -14.95
C ILE A 309 -37.32 44.51 -14.07
N MET A 310 -38.32 43.68 -13.75
CA MET A 310 -38.13 42.50 -12.90
C MET A 310 -37.08 41.56 -13.50
N ARG A 311 -37.15 41.32 -14.81
CA ARG A 311 -36.17 40.51 -15.54
C ARG A 311 -34.77 41.14 -15.50
N ALA A 312 -34.66 42.45 -15.71
CA ALA A 312 -33.36 43.14 -15.68
C ALA A 312 -32.70 43.04 -14.29
N VAL A 313 -33.47 43.16 -13.22
CA VAL A 313 -32.98 42.98 -11.84
C VAL A 313 -32.58 41.53 -11.56
N GLU A 314 -33.38 40.56 -11.99
CA GLU A 314 -33.10 39.13 -11.78
C GLU A 314 -31.83 38.68 -12.52
N CYS A 315 -31.69 39.08 -13.78
CA CYS A 315 -30.56 38.72 -14.65
C CYS A 315 -29.27 39.50 -14.35
N SER A 316 -29.28 40.48 -13.44
CA SER A 316 -28.11 41.33 -13.11
C SER A 316 -27.55 41.09 -11.72
N LYS A 317 -26.22 41.04 -11.57
CA LYS A 317 -25.56 40.80 -10.27
C LYS A 317 -25.79 41.97 -9.30
N ARG A 318 -25.77 43.19 -9.83
CA ARG A 318 -26.09 44.44 -9.11
C ARG A 318 -27.14 45.25 -9.84
N THR A 319 -27.85 46.10 -9.09
CA THR A 319 -28.71 47.16 -9.63
C THR A 319 -28.16 48.51 -9.19
N VAL A 320 -27.70 49.32 -10.14
CA VAL A 320 -27.23 50.68 -9.91
C VAL A 320 -28.39 51.64 -10.14
N LEU A 321 -28.80 52.34 -9.08
CA LEU A 321 -29.87 53.34 -9.12
C LEU A 321 -29.24 54.72 -9.18
N VAL A 322 -29.52 55.46 -10.25
CA VAL A 322 -29.11 56.86 -10.41
C VAL A 322 -30.26 57.75 -9.94
N LEU A 323 -30.16 58.23 -8.70
CA LEU A 323 -31.18 59.05 -8.06
C LEU A 323 -31.00 60.53 -8.41
N SER A 324 -31.91 61.05 -9.22
CA SER A 324 -32.11 62.47 -9.55
C SER A 324 -33.50 62.94 -9.11
N ARG A 325 -33.81 64.24 -9.24
CA ARG A 325 -35.20 64.73 -9.10
C ARG A 325 -36.12 64.10 -10.15
N ASN A 326 -35.65 63.99 -11.39
CA ASN A 326 -36.39 63.39 -12.49
C ASN A 326 -36.67 61.89 -12.30
N PHE A 327 -35.82 61.20 -11.55
CA PHE A 327 -36.01 59.80 -11.18
C PHE A 327 -37.19 59.65 -10.21
N LEU A 328 -37.25 60.48 -9.16
CA LEU A 328 -38.32 60.45 -8.16
C LEU A 328 -39.70 60.79 -8.73
N GLU A 329 -39.76 61.65 -9.75
CA GLU A 329 -41.00 62.02 -10.44
C GLU A 329 -41.50 60.95 -11.43
N SER A 330 -40.72 59.90 -11.70
CA SER A 330 -41.06 58.87 -12.67
C SER A 330 -41.98 57.80 -12.07
N GLU A 331 -43.02 57.39 -12.81
CA GLU A 331 -43.99 56.36 -12.39
C GLU A 331 -43.34 54.98 -12.17
N TRP A 332 -42.18 54.73 -12.77
CA TRP A 332 -41.53 53.42 -12.76
C TRP A 332 -40.40 53.29 -11.72
N CYS A 333 -39.93 54.42 -11.17
CA CYS A 333 -38.78 54.46 -10.25
C CYS A 333 -39.00 53.68 -8.94
N LEU A 334 -40.16 53.83 -8.30
CA LEU A 334 -40.46 53.10 -7.06
C LEU A 334 -40.57 51.58 -7.29
N LEU A 335 -41.05 51.19 -8.47
CA LEU A 335 -41.13 49.78 -8.84
C LEU A 335 -39.73 49.18 -9.02
N GLU A 336 -38.83 49.89 -9.72
CA GLU A 336 -37.44 49.47 -9.89
C GLU A 336 -36.70 49.31 -8.56
N PHE A 337 -36.88 50.28 -7.65
CA PHE A 337 -36.34 50.22 -6.30
C PHE A 337 -36.91 49.04 -5.51
N SER A 338 -38.23 48.86 -5.51
CA SER A 338 -38.91 47.77 -4.78
C SER A 338 -38.52 46.39 -5.29
N ALA A 339 -38.39 46.23 -6.61
CA ALA A 339 -37.91 45.01 -7.26
C ALA A 339 -36.49 44.66 -6.80
N ALA A 340 -35.57 45.62 -6.87
CA ALA A 340 -34.18 45.43 -6.46
C ALA A 340 -34.03 45.18 -4.95
N HIS A 341 -34.89 45.81 -4.14
CA HIS A 341 -34.89 45.62 -2.69
C HIS A 341 -35.40 44.23 -2.31
N THR A 342 -36.48 43.78 -2.96
CA THR A 342 -37.01 42.42 -2.81
C THR A 342 -35.96 41.37 -3.18
N GLN A 343 -35.21 41.60 -4.27
CA GLN A 343 -34.14 40.69 -4.68
C GLN A 343 -33.00 40.63 -3.65
N THR A 344 -32.62 41.77 -3.07
CA THR A 344 -31.61 41.84 -1.99
C THR A 344 -32.02 41.00 -0.79
N LEU A 345 -33.31 41.05 -0.41
CA LEU A 345 -33.85 40.27 0.71
C LEU A 345 -33.90 38.77 0.40
N LYS A 346 -34.32 38.39 -0.82
CA LYS A 346 -34.37 36.98 -1.27
C LYS A 346 -32.98 36.34 -1.27
N ASP A 347 -31.98 37.06 -1.76
CA ASP A 347 -30.64 36.52 -1.96
C ASP A 347 -29.75 36.68 -0.71
N HIS A 348 -30.24 37.38 0.32
CA HIS A 348 -29.48 37.75 1.52
C HIS A 348 -28.13 38.44 1.21
N VAL A 349 -28.10 39.20 0.12
CA VAL A 349 -26.91 39.85 -0.43
C VAL A 349 -27.26 41.28 -0.83
N PRO A 350 -26.50 42.30 -0.45
CA PRO A 350 -26.76 43.68 -0.85
C PRO A 350 -26.54 43.85 -2.36
N ARG A 351 -27.63 43.99 -3.14
CA ARG A 351 -27.56 44.11 -4.61
C ARG A 351 -27.67 45.53 -5.15
N ILE A 352 -28.24 46.44 -4.36
CA ILE A 352 -28.49 47.83 -4.79
C ILE A 352 -27.23 48.67 -4.54
N ILE A 353 -26.85 49.46 -5.55
CA ILE A 353 -25.84 50.51 -5.47
C ILE A 353 -26.55 51.82 -5.79
N VAL A 354 -26.44 52.82 -4.93
CA VAL A 354 -27.09 54.11 -5.15
C VAL A 354 -26.07 55.17 -5.55
N ILE A 355 -26.35 55.90 -6.62
CA ILE A 355 -25.63 57.10 -7.05
C ILE A 355 -26.57 58.30 -6.87
N LYS A 356 -26.24 59.21 -5.97
CA LYS A 356 -26.98 60.45 -5.69
C LYS A 356 -26.49 61.57 -6.59
N LEU A 357 -27.35 62.08 -7.47
CA LEU A 357 -27.07 63.25 -8.28
C LEU A 357 -27.30 64.57 -7.51
N PRO A 358 -26.66 65.69 -7.92
CA PRO A 358 -26.70 66.95 -7.16
C PRO A 358 -28.07 67.61 -7.12
N ASP A 359 -28.93 67.31 -8.09
CA ASP A 359 -30.29 67.83 -8.23
C ASP A 359 -31.31 67.12 -7.33
N LEU A 360 -30.90 66.05 -6.62
CA LEU A 360 -31.77 65.30 -5.73
C LEU A 360 -32.28 66.19 -4.59
N PRO A 361 -33.60 66.19 -4.29
CA PRO A 361 -34.17 66.89 -3.15
C PRO A 361 -33.51 66.52 -1.81
N LYS A 362 -33.71 67.37 -0.80
CA LYS A 362 -33.26 67.07 0.56
C LYS A 362 -33.90 65.77 1.06
N ASP A 363 -33.20 65.06 1.93
CA ASP A 363 -33.61 63.72 2.39
C ASP A 363 -35.01 63.68 3.03
N GLU A 364 -35.53 64.81 3.52
CA GLU A 364 -36.87 64.97 4.09
C GLU A 364 -38.00 64.95 3.05
N GLU A 365 -37.69 65.30 1.80
CA GLU A 365 -38.64 65.35 0.67
C GLU A 365 -38.67 64.04 -0.13
N LEU A 366 -37.80 63.08 0.21
CA LEU A 366 -37.74 61.77 -0.44
C LEU A 366 -38.90 60.86 -0.01
N PRO A 367 -39.35 59.94 -0.88
CA PRO A 367 -40.24 58.85 -0.48
C PRO A 367 -39.67 58.05 0.70
N LYS A 368 -40.54 57.68 1.66
CA LYS A 368 -40.12 57.03 2.92
C LYS A 368 -39.25 55.78 2.70
N GLU A 369 -39.53 54.99 1.68
CA GLU A 369 -38.79 53.77 1.36
C GLU A 369 -37.34 54.06 0.98
N ILE A 370 -37.13 55.01 0.07
CA ILE A 370 -35.80 55.45 -0.36
C ILE A 370 -35.07 56.11 0.81
N GLN A 371 -35.77 56.95 1.58
CA GLN A 371 -35.21 57.60 2.76
C GLN A 371 -34.70 56.58 3.80
N LEU A 372 -35.49 55.55 4.11
CA LEU A 372 -35.10 54.49 5.04
C LEU A 372 -33.91 53.68 4.52
N TYR A 373 -33.89 53.42 3.21
CA TYR A 373 -32.78 52.72 2.57
C TYR A 373 -31.48 53.54 2.66
N LEU A 374 -31.52 54.82 2.29
CA LEU A 374 -30.36 55.72 2.34
C LEU A 374 -29.82 55.94 3.76
N LYS A 375 -30.69 55.94 4.79
CA LYS A 375 -30.26 56.03 6.19
C LYS A 375 -29.46 54.81 6.65
N ASN A 376 -29.76 53.64 6.09
CA ASN A 376 -29.21 52.37 6.53
C ASN A 376 -28.13 51.81 5.58
N THR A 377 -27.81 52.51 4.49
CA THR A 377 -26.87 52.03 3.46
C THR A 377 -25.94 53.13 2.99
N THR A 378 -24.76 52.72 2.51
CA THR A 378 -23.78 53.64 1.92
C THR A 378 -24.11 53.87 0.44
N TYR A 379 -24.14 55.13 0.02
CA TYR A 379 -24.34 55.56 -1.38
C TYR A 379 -23.14 56.34 -1.90
N LEU A 380 -23.04 56.51 -3.22
CA LEU A 380 -22.05 57.34 -3.89
C LEU A 380 -22.66 58.69 -4.23
N THR A 381 -21.96 59.79 -3.97
CA THR A 381 -22.40 61.12 -4.40
C THR A 381 -21.70 61.51 -5.69
N TRP A 382 -22.44 62.01 -6.67
CA TRP A 382 -21.86 62.46 -7.93
C TRP A 382 -20.84 63.58 -7.69
N GLY A 383 -19.69 63.50 -8.35
CA GLY A 383 -18.60 64.49 -8.22
C GLY A 383 -17.76 64.37 -6.94
N GLU A 384 -18.00 63.39 -6.06
CA GLU A 384 -17.18 63.21 -4.87
C GLU A 384 -15.73 62.77 -5.19
N LYS A 385 -14.80 63.02 -4.26
CA LYS A 385 -13.42 62.58 -4.41
C LYS A 385 -13.36 61.05 -4.51
N HIS A 386 -12.68 60.55 -5.54
CA HIS A 386 -12.54 59.12 -5.85
C HIS A 386 -13.87 58.41 -6.24
N PHE A 387 -14.90 59.13 -6.65
CA PHE A 387 -16.18 58.56 -7.14
C PHE A 387 -15.98 57.33 -8.03
N TRP A 388 -15.22 57.49 -9.12
CA TRP A 388 -14.95 56.43 -10.10
C TRP A 388 -14.26 55.20 -9.52
N ASN A 389 -13.28 55.40 -8.64
CA ASN A 389 -12.54 54.30 -8.03
C ASN A 389 -13.44 53.47 -7.12
N LYS A 390 -14.35 54.13 -6.38
CA LYS A 390 -15.33 53.45 -5.53
C LYS A 390 -16.36 52.70 -6.38
N LEU A 391 -16.90 53.32 -7.42
CA LEU A 391 -17.88 52.70 -8.30
C LEU A 391 -17.33 51.43 -8.94
N LEU A 392 -16.16 51.51 -9.58
CA LEU A 392 -15.50 50.37 -10.22
C LEU A 392 -15.01 49.30 -9.24
N TYR A 393 -14.91 49.61 -7.94
CA TYR A 393 -14.59 48.64 -6.90
C TYR A 393 -15.82 47.87 -6.43
N ILE A 394 -16.97 48.53 -6.36
CA ILE A 394 -18.24 47.94 -5.90
C ILE A 394 -18.90 47.11 -7.01
N LEU A 395 -18.68 47.48 -8.28
CA LEU A 395 -19.16 46.71 -9.43
C LEU A 395 -18.47 45.33 -9.52
N PRO A 396 -19.21 44.25 -9.80
CA PRO A 396 -18.66 42.90 -9.88
C PRO A 396 -17.80 42.76 -11.14
N ARG A 397 -16.55 42.29 -10.97
CA ARG A 397 -15.63 42.06 -12.08
C ARG A 397 -15.59 40.59 -12.51
N SER A 398 -15.43 40.38 -13.80
CA SER A 398 -15.06 39.09 -14.40
C SER A 398 -13.66 38.65 -13.90
N GLU A 399 -13.42 37.34 -13.78
CA GLU A 399 -12.29 36.76 -13.01
C GLU A 399 -10.88 37.02 -13.60
N SER A 400 -10.74 37.75 -14.70
CA SER A 400 -9.47 37.96 -15.38
C SER A 400 -8.57 39.06 -14.77
N VAL A 401 -9.12 39.97 -13.95
CA VAL A 401 -8.37 41.15 -13.47
C VAL A 401 -8.13 41.12 -11.95
N PRO A 402 -6.86 41.11 -11.49
CA PRO A 402 -6.53 41.22 -10.06
C PRO A 402 -7.15 42.48 -9.43
N LYS A 403 -7.67 42.36 -8.20
CA LYS A 403 -8.18 43.51 -7.44
C LYS A 403 -7.11 44.62 -7.39
N PRO A 404 -7.40 45.85 -7.84
CA PRO A 404 -6.47 46.95 -7.66
C PRO A 404 -6.26 47.14 -6.16
N LYS A 405 -5.02 47.00 -5.71
CA LYS A 405 -4.63 47.35 -4.34
C LYS A 405 -4.88 48.85 -4.19
N PHE A 406 -5.60 49.23 -3.13
CA PHE A 406 -5.73 50.62 -2.73
C PHE A 406 -4.31 51.13 -2.44
N ARG A 407 -3.73 51.86 -3.38
CA ARG A 407 -2.43 52.53 -3.24
C ARG A 407 -2.77 54.00 -3.08
N ASP A 408 -2.47 54.54 -1.91
CA ASP A 408 -2.50 55.98 -1.63
C ASP A 408 -1.37 56.67 -2.42
N ASP A 409 -1.47 56.68 -3.75
CA ASP A 409 -0.58 57.44 -4.60
C ASP A 409 -1.39 58.58 -5.21
N ALA A 410 -1.30 59.72 -4.53
CA ALA A 410 -1.57 61.02 -5.11
C ALA A 410 -0.70 61.19 -6.37
N ARG A 411 -1.26 60.94 -7.56
CA ARG A 411 -0.83 61.48 -8.87
C ARG A 411 -1.74 60.95 -9.98
N LEU A 412 -2.87 61.62 -10.15
CA LEU A 412 -3.50 61.81 -11.46
C LEU A 412 -4.14 63.20 -11.44
N GLN A 413 -3.28 64.20 -11.57
CA GLN A 413 -3.71 65.52 -12.05
C GLN A 413 -3.94 65.35 -13.55
N ILE A 414 -5.21 65.41 -13.97
CA ILE A 414 -5.56 65.77 -15.33
C ILE A 414 -5.71 67.31 -15.32
N PRO A 415 -5.14 68.05 -16.28
CA PRO A 415 -5.26 69.50 -16.30
C PRO A 415 -6.73 69.91 -16.45
N MET A 416 -7.17 70.85 -15.62
CA MET A 416 -8.27 71.74 -15.98
C MET A 416 -7.79 72.55 -17.18
N THR A 417 -8.37 72.31 -18.35
CA THR A 417 -8.38 73.29 -19.43
C THR A 417 -9.74 73.94 -19.47
N ASP A 418 -9.71 75.27 -19.38
CA ASP A 418 -10.81 76.20 -19.27
C ASP A 418 -11.89 76.02 -20.33
N LEU A 419 -13.14 75.96 -19.87
CA LEU A 419 -14.29 76.46 -20.62
C LEU A 419 -14.43 77.95 -20.28
N SER A 420 -13.75 78.78 -21.07
CA SER A 420 -14.07 80.19 -21.24
C SER A 420 -13.95 80.56 -22.72
N ALA A 421 -15.04 80.38 -23.46
CA ALA A 421 -15.46 81.16 -24.62
C ALA A 421 -16.91 80.81 -24.94
#